data_AF-A0A7J8B5U0-F1
#
_entry.id   AF-A0A7J8B5U0-F1
#
_cell.length_a   1.000
_cell.length_b   1.000
_cell.length_c   1.000
_cell.angle_alpha   90.00
_cell.angle_beta   90.00
_cell.angle_gamma   90.00
#
_symmetry.space_group_name_H-M   'P 1'
#
loop_
_entity.id
_entity.type
_entity.pdbx_description
1 polymer ?
#
loop_
_entity_poly.entity_id
_entity_poly.type
_entity_poly.pdbx_seq_one_letter_code
_entity_poly.pdbx_strand_id
1 'polypeptide(L)'
;MNFQCKRGHMCKADQQGKPHCVCQDPMTCPPTKLLDQVCGTDNQTYASSCHLFATKCRLEGTKKGHQLQLDYFGACKSIPACTDFEVTQFPLRMRDWLKNILMQLYEPNPEHGGYLNEKQRNKVKKIYLDEKRLLAGDHSIDLLLRDFKKNYHMYVYPVHWQFSELDQHPMDRVLTHSELAPLRASLVPMEHCITRFFDECDPNKDKHITLKEWGHCFGIKEEDIDENLLF
;
A
#
# COMPACT_ATOMS: atom_id res chain seq x y z
N MET A 1 -23.67 -1.31 17.86
CA MET A 1 -22.88 -0.30 17.11
C MET A 1 -21.49 -0.27 17.73
N ASN A 2 -20.45 -0.59 16.97
CA ASN A 2 -19.07 -0.57 17.45
C ASN A 2 -18.48 0.81 17.12
N PHE A 3 -18.24 1.66 18.13
CA PHE A 3 -17.69 3.00 17.93
C PHE A 3 -16.18 2.89 17.68
N GLN A 4 -15.75 3.05 16.42
CA GLN A 4 -14.34 2.95 16.03
C GLN A 4 -13.72 4.33 15.85
N CYS A 5 -12.54 4.51 16.43
CA CYS A 5 -11.74 5.71 16.29
C CYS A 5 -10.67 5.55 15.21
N LYS A 6 -10.23 6.67 14.64
CA LYS A 6 -9.10 6.71 13.70
C LYS A 6 -7.81 6.25 14.38
N ARG A 7 -6.80 5.87 13.59
CA ARG A 7 -5.48 5.47 14.12
C ARG A 7 -4.91 6.56 15.03
N GLY A 8 -4.27 6.14 16.12
CA GLY A 8 -3.73 7.05 17.13
C GLY A 8 -4.76 7.60 18.13
N HIS A 9 -6.03 7.22 17.99
CA HIS A 9 -7.09 7.56 18.94
C HIS A 9 -7.63 6.30 19.64
N MET A 10 -8.26 6.53 20.78
CA MET A 10 -8.95 5.53 21.57
C MET A 10 -10.31 6.06 22.02
N CYS A 11 -11.29 5.15 22.10
CA CYS A 11 -12.64 5.46 22.54
C CYS A 11 -12.67 5.63 24.06
N LYS A 12 -13.19 6.76 24.54
CA LYS A 12 -13.53 6.99 25.95
C LYS A 12 -14.98 7.44 26.07
N ALA A 13 -15.65 7.05 27.15
CA ALA A 13 -16.97 7.56 27.47
C ALA A 13 -16.83 8.92 28.19
N ASP A 14 -17.70 9.87 27.86
CA ASP A 14 -17.84 11.11 28.63
C ASP A 14 -18.65 10.88 29.93
N GLN A 15 -18.89 11.96 30.68
CA GLN A 15 -19.64 11.91 31.95
C GLN A 15 -21.08 11.41 31.80
N GLN A 16 -21.64 11.45 30.59
CA GLN A 16 -23.00 10.99 30.27
C GLN A 16 -23.00 9.59 29.64
N GLY A 17 -21.84 8.92 29.56
CA GLY A 17 -21.68 7.61 28.95
C GLY A 17 -21.59 7.63 27.42
N LYS A 18 -21.52 8.81 26.79
CA LYS A 18 -21.44 8.93 25.33
C LYS A 18 -19.98 8.73 24.87
N PRO A 19 -19.74 7.84 23.89
CA PRO A 19 -18.39 7.58 23.41
C PRO A 19 -17.86 8.77 22.58
N HIS A 20 -16.59 9.10 22.77
CA HIS A 20 -15.83 10.05 21.97
C HIS A 20 -14.40 9.56 21.76
N CYS A 21 -13.76 9.98 20.67
CA CYS A 21 -12.37 9.65 20.37
C CYS A 21 -11.44 10.66 21.01
N VAL A 22 -10.45 10.19 21.75
CA VAL A 22 -9.35 10.99 22.29
C VAL A 22 -8.02 10.43 21.80
N CYS A 23 -6.99 11.27 21.73
CA CYS A 23 -5.66 10.78 21.41
C CYS A 23 -5.20 9.71 22.39
N GLN A 24 -4.60 8.65 21.84
CA GLN A 24 -3.94 7.62 22.61
C GLN A 24 -2.66 8.18 23.23
N ASP A 25 -2.40 7.81 24.47
CA ASP A 25 -1.12 8.05 25.10
C ASP A 25 -0.11 7.01 24.57
N PRO A 26 1.04 7.41 24.00
CA PRO A 26 2.07 6.46 23.56
C PRO A 26 2.47 5.44 24.63
N MET A 27 2.39 5.78 25.91
CA MET A 27 2.71 4.87 27.03
C MET A 27 1.71 3.72 27.19
N THR A 28 0.52 3.84 26.59
CA THR A 28 -0.52 2.80 26.60
C THR A 28 -0.46 1.87 25.40
N CYS A 29 0.48 2.09 24.49
CA CYS A 29 0.70 1.18 23.37
C CYS A 29 1.19 -0.19 23.88
N PRO A 30 0.86 -1.30 23.17
CA PRO A 30 1.32 -2.62 23.52
C PRO A 30 2.87 -2.73 23.55
N PRO A 31 3.44 -3.65 24.34
CA PRO A 31 4.87 -3.92 24.32
C PRO A 31 5.35 -4.28 22.90
N THR A 32 6.46 -3.69 22.48
CA THR A 32 6.98 -3.78 21.11
C THR A 32 8.25 -4.61 21.02
N LYS A 33 8.40 -5.36 19.94
CA LYS A 33 9.63 -6.02 19.50
C LYS A 33 10.35 -5.16 18.46
N LEU A 34 11.59 -5.52 18.13
CA LEU A 34 12.39 -4.81 17.13
C LEU A 34 11.70 -4.77 15.74
N LEU A 35 11.04 -5.87 15.36
CA LEU A 35 10.31 -5.97 14.09
C LEU A 35 9.03 -5.11 14.03
N ASP A 36 8.54 -4.64 15.17
CA ASP A 36 7.35 -3.78 15.22
C ASP A 36 7.67 -2.31 14.92
N GLN A 37 8.97 -1.94 14.93
CA GLN A 37 9.44 -0.59 14.68
C GLN A 37 8.95 -0.06 13.33
N VAL A 38 8.85 1.26 13.25
CA VAL A 38 8.47 1.96 12.02
C VAL A 38 9.28 3.24 11.86
N CYS A 39 9.46 3.67 10.60
CA CYS A 39 10.04 4.96 10.29
C CYS A 39 8.94 5.96 9.92
N GLY A 40 8.99 7.16 10.51
CA GLY A 40 8.15 8.28 10.12
C GLY A 40 8.75 9.09 8.97
N THR A 41 7.92 9.87 8.28
CA THR A 41 8.36 10.82 7.22
C THR A 41 9.26 11.95 7.74
N ASP A 42 9.41 12.08 9.06
CA ASP A 42 10.36 12.95 9.73
C ASP A 42 11.72 12.27 9.98
N ASN A 43 11.94 11.10 9.39
CA ASN A 43 13.14 10.27 9.52
C ASN A 43 13.43 9.85 10.98
N GLN A 44 12.39 9.76 11.81
CA GLN A 44 12.48 9.26 13.17
C GLN A 44 11.93 7.84 13.27
N THR A 45 12.66 6.99 14.00
CA THR A 45 12.23 5.62 14.29
C THR A 45 11.31 5.61 15.51
N TYR A 46 10.12 5.06 15.35
CA TYR A 46 9.15 4.85 16.42
C TYR A 46 9.13 3.38 16.83
N ALA A 47 8.86 3.13 18.12
CA ALA A 47 8.84 1.78 18.68
C ALA A 47 7.79 0.88 18.02
N SER A 48 6.66 1.45 17.57
CA SER A 48 5.72 0.79 16.68
C SER A 48 4.81 1.77 15.96
N SER A 49 3.99 1.26 15.03
CA SER A 49 2.92 2.03 14.39
C SER A 49 1.99 2.71 15.41
N CYS A 50 1.65 2.04 16.51
CA CYS A 50 0.86 2.62 17.60
C CYS A 50 1.52 3.90 18.15
N HIS A 51 2.82 3.85 18.45
CA HIS A 51 3.57 4.98 18.99
C HIS A 51 3.64 6.15 18.00
N LEU A 52 3.84 5.85 16.71
CA LEU A 52 3.83 6.87 15.66
C LEU A 52 2.47 7.57 15.58
N PHE A 53 1.37 6.81 15.47
CA PHE A 53 0.04 7.40 15.33
C PHE A 53 -0.45 8.09 16.61
N ALA A 54 -0.11 7.59 17.79
CA ALA A 54 -0.36 8.27 19.06
C ALA A 54 0.39 9.62 19.12
N THR A 55 1.65 9.64 18.67
CA THR A 55 2.44 10.88 18.57
C THR A 55 1.84 11.85 17.55
N LYS A 56 1.47 11.35 16.37
CA LYS A 56 0.80 12.14 15.33
C LYS A 56 -0.50 12.77 15.84
N CYS A 57 -1.33 12.00 16.56
CA CYS A 57 -2.59 12.49 17.13
C CYS A 57 -2.38 13.68 18.06
N ARG A 58 -1.38 13.61 18.95
CA ARG A 58 -1.04 14.72 19.87
C ARG A 58 -0.58 15.99 19.14
N LEU A 59 -0.20 15.87 17.87
CA LEU A 59 0.23 16.97 17.01
C LEU A 59 -0.86 17.42 16.03
N GLU A 60 -2.10 16.92 16.16
CA GLU A 60 -3.21 17.34 15.31
C GLU A 60 -3.45 18.84 15.34
N GLY A 61 -3.83 19.41 14.19
CA GLY A 61 -3.95 20.86 13.99
C GLY A 61 -2.62 21.59 13.80
N THR A 62 -1.48 20.91 13.93
CA THR A 62 -0.15 21.48 13.66
C THR A 62 0.38 21.06 12.29
N LYS A 63 1.24 21.90 11.69
CA LYS A 63 1.94 21.56 10.45
C LYS A 63 2.76 20.28 10.56
N LYS A 64 3.41 20.04 11.72
CA LYS A 64 4.19 18.82 11.98
C LYS A 64 3.30 17.58 11.99
N GLY A 65 2.15 17.63 12.67
CA GLY A 65 1.21 16.50 12.69
C GLY A 65 0.62 16.17 11.31
N HIS A 66 0.35 17.18 10.48
CA HIS A 66 -0.10 16.97 9.10
C HIS A 66 0.97 16.29 8.23
N GLN A 67 2.25 16.64 8.43
CA GLN A 67 3.37 16.09 7.66
C GLN A 67 3.85 14.72 8.15
N LEU A 68 3.69 14.41 9.43
CA LEU A 68 4.10 13.15 10.03
C LEU A 68 3.21 12.00 9.55
N GLN A 69 3.75 11.09 8.76
CA GLN A 69 3.08 9.89 8.25
C GLN A 69 3.96 8.68 8.53
N LEU A 70 3.38 7.49 8.49
CA LEU A 70 4.16 6.26 8.39
C LEU A 70 4.83 6.25 7.02
N ASP A 71 6.15 6.10 6.99
CA ASP A 71 6.90 5.99 5.74
C ASP A 71 7.07 4.53 5.34
N TYR A 72 7.69 3.73 6.21
CA TYR A 72 7.88 2.29 6.02
C TYR A 72 8.00 1.56 7.36
N PHE A 73 7.83 0.24 7.29
CA PHE A 73 8.02 -0.67 8.43
C PHE A 73 9.51 -0.98 8.65
N GLY A 74 9.91 -1.07 9.92
CA GLY A 74 11.31 -1.18 10.35
C GLY A 74 11.89 0.16 10.85
N ALA A 75 13.10 0.09 11.40
CA ALA A 75 13.86 1.29 11.77
C ALA A 75 14.24 2.14 10.55
N CYS A 76 14.43 3.44 10.76
CA CYS A 76 14.85 4.34 9.68
C CYS A 76 16.22 3.93 9.12
N LYS A 77 16.29 3.87 7.79
CA LYS A 77 17.47 3.55 6.99
C LYS A 77 17.82 4.69 6.04
N SER A 78 19.06 4.70 5.55
CA SER A 78 19.43 5.56 4.43
C SER A 78 18.76 5.06 3.16
N ILE A 79 17.97 5.93 2.51
CA ILE A 79 17.29 5.63 1.26
C ILE A 79 18.06 6.33 0.12
N PRO A 80 18.57 5.59 -0.87
CA PRO A 80 19.25 6.19 -2.01
C PRO A 80 18.27 7.01 -2.86
N ALA A 81 18.78 8.03 -3.54
CA ALA A 81 17.95 8.80 -4.47
C ALA A 81 17.53 7.93 -5.65
N CYS A 82 16.25 8.01 -6.03
CA CYS A 82 15.74 7.37 -7.25
C CYS A 82 16.07 8.23 -8.47
N THR A 83 16.81 7.66 -9.41
CA THR A 83 17.20 8.33 -10.67
C THR A 83 16.04 8.40 -11.66
N ASP A 84 16.16 9.29 -12.65
CA ASP A 84 15.16 9.44 -13.73
C ASP A 84 15.02 8.14 -14.53
N PHE A 85 16.13 7.45 -14.76
CA PHE A 85 16.10 6.15 -15.40
C PHE A 85 15.31 5.15 -14.56
N GLU A 86 15.60 5.07 -13.26
CA GLU A 86 14.94 4.12 -12.36
C GLU A 86 13.43 4.33 -12.24
N VAL A 87 12.97 5.59 -12.06
CA VAL A 87 11.54 5.89 -11.92
C VAL A 87 10.76 5.53 -13.19
N THR A 88 11.37 5.66 -14.37
CA THR A 88 10.71 5.26 -15.63
C THR A 88 10.52 3.74 -15.75
N GLN A 89 11.37 2.95 -15.10
CA GLN A 89 11.30 1.48 -15.10
C GLN A 89 10.41 0.93 -13.99
N PHE A 90 10.27 1.69 -12.90
CA PHE A 90 9.52 1.31 -11.71
C PHE A 90 8.12 0.74 -12.00
N PRO A 91 7.21 1.43 -12.73
CA PRO A 91 5.85 0.93 -12.93
C PRO A 91 5.80 -0.41 -13.67
N LEU A 92 6.76 -0.68 -14.55
CA LEU A 92 6.84 -1.93 -15.30
C LEU A 92 7.18 -3.11 -14.38
N ARG A 93 8.21 -2.93 -13.54
CA ARG A 93 8.66 -3.93 -12.57
C ARG A 93 7.63 -4.14 -11.47
N MET A 94 7.07 -3.05 -10.97
CA MET A 94 6.06 -3.10 -9.92
C MET A 94 4.81 -3.83 -10.39
N ARG A 95 4.31 -3.55 -11.60
CA ARG A 95 3.14 -4.25 -12.15
C ARG A 95 3.38 -5.75 -12.37
N ASP A 96 4.56 -6.15 -12.82
CA ASP A 96 4.93 -7.56 -12.92
C ASP A 96 5.02 -8.23 -11.53
N TRP A 97 5.61 -7.53 -10.57
CA TRP A 97 5.67 -7.96 -9.17
C TRP A 97 4.28 -8.16 -8.57
N LEU A 98 3.35 -7.22 -8.74
CA LEU A 98 1.96 -7.34 -8.28
C LEU A 98 1.25 -8.58 -8.84
N LYS A 99 1.40 -8.82 -10.15
CA LYS A 99 0.88 -10.04 -10.79
C LYS A 99 1.45 -11.29 -10.13
N ASN A 100 2.77 -11.34 -9.90
CA ASN A 100 3.45 -12.53 -9.37
C ASN A 100 3.15 -12.77 -7.88
N ILE A 101 3.02 -11.72 -7.06
CA ILE A 101 2.55 -11.82 -5.67
C ILE A 101 1.17 -12.48 -5.63
N LEU A 102 0.28 -12.04 -6.52
CA LEU A 102 -1.07 -12.61 -6.60
C LEU A 102 -1.06 -14.09 -7.03
N MET A 103 -0.12 -14.49 -7.90
CA MET A 103 0.08 -15.91 -8.24
C MET A 103 0.54 -16.74 -7.03
N GLN A 104 1.49 -16.23 -6.25
CA GLN A 104 2.00 -16.90 -5.05
C GLN A 104 0.93 -17.08 -3.97
N LEU A 105 0.05 -16.09 -3.80
CA LEU A 105 -1.10 -16.18 -2.87
C LEU A 105 -2.18 -17.17 -3.36
N TYR A 106 -2.27 -17.40 -4.67
CA TYR A 106 -3.21 -18.35 -5.24
C TYR A 106 -2.72 -19.80 -5.15
N GLU A 107 -1.41 -20.03 -5.34
CA GLU A 107 -0.80 -21.35 -5.29
C GLU A 107 -1.17 -22.12 -3.99
N PRO A 108 -1.41 -23.44 -4.07
CA PRO A 108 -1.75 -24.24 -2.89
C PRO A 108 -0.57 -24.32 -1.92
N ASN A 109 -0.52 -23.40 -0.97
CA ASN A 109 0.45 -23.41 0.12
C ASN A 109 -0.30 -23.49 1.46
N PRO A 110 0.05 -24.43 2.37
CA PRO A 110 -0.49 -24.47 3.73
C PRO A 110 -0.40 -23.13 4.47
N GLU A 111 0.62 -22.32 4.18
CA GLU A 111 0.81 -21.00 4.78
C GLU A 111 -0.06 -19.91 4.15
N HIS A 112 -0.49 -20.07 2.88
CA HIS A 112 -1.33 -19.08 2.17
C HIS A 112 -2.82 -19.45 2.13
N GLY A 113 -3.22 -20.49 2.87
CA GLY A 113 -4.61 -20.89 2.99
C GLY A 113 -5.48 -19.75 3.54
N GLY A 114 -6.37 -19.21 2.71
CA GLY A 114 -7.37 -18.24 3.12
C GLY A 114 -7.07 -16.75 2.89
N TYR A 115 -5.91 -16.36 2.31
CA TYR A 115 -5.66 -14.95 1.97
C TYR A 115 -6.59 -14.43 0.88
N LEU A 116 -6.81 -15.24 -0.16
CA LEU A 116 -7.74 -14.90 -1.24
C LEU A 116 -9.11 -15.52 -0.97
N ASN A 117 -10.15 -14.67 -0.99
CA ASN A 117 -11.54 -15.12 -0.94
C ASN A 117 -11.95 -15.84 -2.24
N GLU A 118 -13.14 -16.47 -2.27
CA GLU A 118 -13.59 -17.26 -3.41
C GLU A 118 -13.68 -16.44 -4.71
N LYS A 119 -14.19 -15.21 -4.63
CA LYS A 119 -14.34 -14.32 -5.78
C LYS A 119 -12.97 -13.89 -6.32
N GLN A 120 -12.04 -13.56 -5.43
CA GLN A 120 -10.66 -13.23 -5.77
C GLN A 120 -9.97 -14.44 -6.42
N ARG A 121 -10.05 -15.63 -5.80
CA ARG A 121 -9.49 -16.87 -6.37
C ARG A 121 -10.02 -17.16 -7.77
N ASN A 122 -11.31 -16.94 -8.04
CA ASN A 122 -11.89 -17.14 -9.36
C ASN A 122 -11.32 -16.19 -10.43
N LYS A 123 -11.01 -14.94 -10.09
CA LYS A 123 -10.30 -14.01 -10.99
C LYS A 123 -8.87 -14.46 -11.22
N VAL A 124 -8.15 -14.77 -10.13
CA VAL A 124 -6.74 -15.16 -10.20
C VAL A 124 -6.54 -16.48 -10.95
N LYS A 125 -7.46 -17.44 -10.79
CA LYS A 125 -7.45 -18.71 -11.52
C LYS A 125 -7.41 -18.53 -13.03
N LYS A 126 -8.14 -17.54 -13.58
CA LYS A 126 -8.15 -17.26 -15.02
C LYS A 126 -6.78 -16.79 -15.52
N ILE A 127 -6.08 -16.00 -14.71
CA ILE A 127 -4.72 -15.53 -15.00
C ILE A 127 -3.72 -16.69 -14.84
N TYR A 128 -3.82 -17.44 -13.74
CA TYR A 128 -2.90 -18.52 -13.38
C TYR A 128 -2.84 -19.62 -14.45
N LEU A 129 -4.00 -20.01 -14.99
CA LEU A 129 -4.15 -21.08 -15.97
C LEU A 129 -3.88 -20.64 -17.42
N ASP A 130 -3.69 -19.36 -17.70
CA ASP A 130 -3.39 -18.90 -19.06
C ASP A 130 -1.94 -19.22 -19.44
N GLU A 131 -1.75 -20.00 -20.51
CA GLU A 131 -0.45 -20.44 -21.01
C GLU A 131 0.42 -19.28 -21.52
N LYS A 132 -0.18 -18.13 -21.87
CA LYS A 132 0.54 -16.93 -22.33
C LYS A 132 1.06 -16.08 -21.19
N ARG A 133 0.74 -16.41 -19.94
CA ARG A 133 1.21 -15.70 -18.76
C ARG A 133 2.74 -15.77 -18.68
N LEU A 134 3.37 -14.61 -18.59
CA LEU A 134 4.79 -14.53 -18.27
C LEU A 134 5.02 -14.98 -16.81
N LEU A 135 5.81 -16.05 -16.64
CA LEU A 135 6.20 -16.58 -15.34
C LEU A 135 7.13 -15.63 -14.59
N ALA A 136 7.21 -15.76 -13.27
CA ALA A 136 8.11 -14.95 -12.45
C ALA A 136 9.58 -15.18 -12.83
N GLY A 137 10.36 -14.11 -12.86
CA GLY A 137 11.78 -14.13 -13.21
C GLY A 137 12.36 -12.73 -13.33
N ASP A 138 13.68 -12.65 -13.49
CA ASP A 138 14.34 -11.37 -13.81
C ASP A 138 14.22 -11.10 -15.31
N HIS A 139 13.27 -10.25 -15.67
CA HIS A 139 12.93 -9.94 -17.06
C HIS A 139 13.52 -8.62 -17.49
N SER A 140 13.93 -8.55 -18.76
CA SER A 140 14.31 -7.28 -19.38
C SER A 140 13.10 -6.37 -19.50
N ILE A 141 13.37 -5.06 -19.48
CA ILE A 141 12.36 -4.02 -19.64
C ILE A 141 11.56 -4.19 -20.94
N ASP A 142 12.25 -4.51 -22.05
CA ASP A 142 11.60 -4.73 -23.35
C ASP A 142 10.62 -5.90 -23.31
N LEU A 143 10.93 -6.96 -22.56
CA LEU A 143 10.05 -8.10 -22.38
C LEU A 143 8.82 -7.70 -21.57
N LEU A 144 8.99 -7.00 -20.44
CA LEU A 144 7.89 -6.51 -19.61
C LEU A 144 6.94 -5.58 -20.38
N LEU A 145 7.49 -4.69 -21.21
CA LEU A 145 6.71 -3.81 -22.07
C LEU A 145 5.90 -4.57 -23.11
N ARG A 146 6.50 -5.57 -23.78
CA ARG A 146 5.82 -6.41 -24.77
C ARG A 146 4.75 -7.27 -24.12
N ASP A 147 5.04 -7.86 -22.96
CA ASP A 147 4.10 -8.68 -22.21
C ASP A 147 2.88 -7.86 -21.79
N PHE A 148 3.09 -6.68 -21.20
CA PHE A 148 1.98 -5.80 -20.83
C PHE A 148 1.10 -5.42 -22.02
N LYS A 149 1.69 -5.14 -23.19
CA LYS A 149 0.91 -4.82 -24.40
C LYS A 149 0.10 -6.02 -24.91
N LYS A 150 0.66 -7.23 -24.88
CA LYS A 150 0.02 -8.43 -25.43
C LYS A 150 -0.97 -9.09 -24.47
N ASN A 151 -0.65 -9.05 -23.18
CA ASN A 151 -1.35 -9.73 -22.09
C ASN A 151 -1.96 -8.73 -21.10
N TYR A 152 -2.29 -7.51 -21.56
CA TYR A 152 -2.81 -6.38 -20.77
C TYR A 152 -3.89 -6.77 -19.74
N HIS A 153 -4.87 -7.58 -20.15
CA HIS A 153 -5.98 -8.02 -19.29
C HIS A 153 -5.53 -8.79 -18.04
N MET A 154 -4.36 -9.44 -18.06
CA MET A 154 -3.79 -10.15 -16.91
C MET A 154 -3.29 -9.21 -15.81
N TYR A 155 -3.13 -7.93 -16.12
CA TYR A 155 -2.58 -6.92 -15.23
C TYR A 155 -3.63 -6.00 -14.61
N VAL A 156 -4.82 -5.90 -15.22
CA VAL A 156 -5.92 -5.06 -14.71
C VAL A 156 -6.29 -5.47 -13.29
N TYR A 157 -6.56 -6.75 -13.06
CA TYR A 157 -7.01 -7.22 -11.75
C TYR A 157 -5.92 -7.14 -10.66
N PRO A 158 -4.66 -7.58 -10.87
CA PRO A 158 -3.60 -7.39 -9.87
C PRO A 158 -3.40 -5.94 -9.42
N VAL A 159 -3.51 -4.97 -10.34
CA VAL A 159 -3.40 -3.55 -10.01
C VAL A 159 -4.56 -3.10 -9.12
N HIS A 160 -5.81 -3.49 -9.42
CA HIS A 160 -6.97 -3.16 -8.58
C HIS A 160 -6.94 -3.85 -7.22
N TRP A 161 -6.59 -5.14 -7.22
CA TRP A 161 -6.48 -5.92 -6.00
C TRP A 161 -5.48 -5.27 -5.04
N GLN A 162 -4.29 -4.89 -5.52
CA GLN A 162 -3.30 -4.24 -4.66
C GLN A 162 -3.81 -2.92 -4.09
N PHE A 163 -4.55 -2.12 -4.85
CA PHE A 163 -5.16 -0.89 -4.33
C PHE A 163 -6.08 -1.20 -3.15
N SER A 164 -6.96 -2.19 -3.30
CA SER A 164 -7.90 -2.62 -2.26
C SER A 164 -7.22 -3.18 -1.01
N GLU A 165 -6.06 -3.84 -1.16
CA GLU A 165 -5.29 -4.35 -0.02
C GLU A 165 -4.63 -3.23 0.79
N LEU A 166 -4.27 -2.11 0.14
CA LEU A 166 -3.64 -0.97 0.79
C LEU A 166 -4.66 -0.01 1.44
N ASP A 167 -5.82 0.17 0.79
CA ASP A 167 -6.93 1.02 1.25
C ASP A 167 -7.63 0.39 2.46
N GLN A 168 -7.20 0.77 3.67
CA GLN A 168 -7.60 0.09 4.91
C GLN A 168 -7.80 1.07 6.08
N HIS A 169 -7.27 2.30 5.99
CA HIS A 169 -7.12 3.19 7.12
C HIS A 169 -7.55 4.65 6.86
N PRO A 170 -8.84 4.89 6.57
CA PRO A 170 -9.93 3.92 6.44
C PRO A 170 -10.07 3.40 5.01
N MET A 171 -10.97 2.43 4.79
CA MET A 171 -11.40 2.05 3.44
C MET A 171 -12.23 3.19 2.82
N ASP A 172 -11.58 4.17 2.20
CA ASP A 172 -12.22 5.35 1.60
C ASP A 172 -11.88 5.56 0.11
N ARG A 173 -11.26 4.55 -0.51
CA ARG A 173 -10.89 4.51 -1.94
C ARG A 173 -9.84 5.55 -2.30
N VAL A 174 -8.99 5.86 -1.35
CA VAL A 174 -7.93 6.83 -1.49
C VAL A 174 -6.72 6.33 -0.69
N LEU A 175 -5.55 6.27 -1.31
CA LEU A 175 -4.34 5.83 -0.61
C LEU A 175 -3.59 7.03 -0.04
N THR A 176 -3.42 7.03 1.27
CA THR A 176 -2.53 7.96 1.97
C THR A 176 -1.07 7.49 1.88
N HIS A 177 -0.13 8.39 2.15
CA HIS A 177 1.29 8.04 2.29
C HIS A 177 1.54 6.88 3.29
N SER A 178 0.76 6.84 4.38
CA SER A 178 0.84 5.80 5.41
C SER A 178 0.34 4.44 4.92
N GLU A 179 -0.61 4.42 3.99
CA GLU A 179 -1.14 3.19 3.40
C GLU A 179 -0.23 2.63 2.31
N LEU A 180 0.58 3.47 1.67
CA LEU A 180 1.62 3.03 0.74
C LEU A 180 2.84 2.41 1.42
N ALA A 181 2.97 2.52 2.75
CA ALA A 181 4.11 2.00 3.51
C ALA A 181 4.47 0.52 3.28
N PRO A 182 3.51 -0.42 3.09
CA PRO A 182 3.82 -1.81 2.76
C PRO A 182 4.61 -1.96 1.45
N LEU A 183 4.40 -1.05 0.49
CA LEU A 183 5.13 -1.07 -0.77
C LEU A 183 6.60 -0.71 -0.56
N ARG A 184 6.96 0.05 0.48
CA ARG A 184 8.35 0.43 0.77
C ARG A 184 9.15 -0.66 1.52
N ALA A 185 8.60 -1.87 1.62
CA ALA A 185 9.33 -3.00 2.16
C ALA A 185 10.50 -3.38 1.24
N SER A 186 11.63 -3.80 1.83
CA SER A 186 12.86 -4.14 1.08
C SER A 186 12.71 -5.28 0.06
N LEU A 187 11.59 -6.02 0.07
CA LEU A 187 11.29 -7.07 -0.91
C LEU A 187 10.65 -6.52 -2.19
N VAL A 188 10.22 -5.26 -2.19
CA VAL A 188 9.59 -4.62 -3.34
C VAL A 188 10.69 -4.13 -4.29
N PRO A 189 10.57 -4.38 -5.61
CA PRO A 189 11.57 -3.94 -6.56
C PRO A 189 11.71 -2.42 -6.56
N MET A 190 12.95 -1.93 -6.39
CA MET A 190 13.29 -0.50 -6.47
C MET A 190 12.45 0.34 -5.49
N GLU A 191 12.34 -0.12 -4.25
CA GLU A 191 11.44 0.47 -3.25
C GLU A 191 11.79 1.94 -2.94
N HIS A 192 13.05 2.33 -3.14
CA HIS A 192 13.50 3.72 -3.01
C HIS A 192 12.84 4.68 -4.01
N CYS A 193 12.25 4.17 -5.10
CA CYS A 193 11.55 4.96 -6.10
C CYS A 193 10.07 5.21 -5.78
N ILE A 194 9.50 4.55 -4.77
CA ILE A 194 8.06 4.59 -4.51
C ILE A 194 7.55 5.99 -4.22
N THR A 195 8.22 6.72 -3.33
CA THR A 195 7.80 8.09 -2.98
C THR A 195 7.85 8.99 -4.20
N ARG A 196 8.96 8.96 -4.95
CA ARG A 196 9.11 9.75 -6.17
C ARG A 196 8.06 9.39 -7.23
N PHE A 197 7.82 8.09 -7.44
CA PHE A 197 6.85 7.61 -8.41
C PHE A 197 5.44 8.09 -8.05
N PHE A 198 4.99 7.92 -6.80
CA PHE A 198 3.65 8.34 -6.41
C PHE A 198 3.51 9.86 -6.31
N ASP A 199 4.58 10.61 -6.06
CA ASP A 199 4.57 12.08 -6.21
C ASP A 199 4.32 12.50 -7.68
N GLU A 200 4.79 11.73 -8.66
CA GLU A 200 4.49 11.93 -10.08
C GLU A 200 3.06 11.44 -10.45
N CYS A 201 2.51 10.52 -9.66
CA CYS A 201 1.13 10.02 -9.77
C CYS A 201 0.07 10.90 -9.12
N ASP A 202 0.48 11.93 -8.38
CA ASP A 202 -0.39 12.88 -7.68
C ASP A 202 -0.40 14.24 -8.43
N PRO A 203 -1.15 14.37 -9.54
CA PRO A 203 -1.15 15.57 -10.36
C PRO A 203 -1.81 16.76 -9.66
N ASN A 204 -2.78 16.52 -8.77
CA ASN A 204 -3.48 17.57 -8.04
C ASN A 204 -2.72 18.00 -6.76
N LYS A 205 -1.68 17.24 -6.38
CA LYS A 205 -0.77 17.47 -5.25
C LYS A 205 -1.47 17.49 -3.90
N ASP A 206 -2.55 16.74 -3.77
CA ASP A 206 -3.31 16.63 -2.53
C ASP A 206 -2.72 15.61 -1.55
N LYS A 207 -1.66 14.90 -1.95
CA LYS A 207 -0.91 13.85 -1.23
C LYS A 207 -1.68 12.56 -1.02
N HIS A 208 -2.68 12.35 -1.84
CA HIS A 208 -3.50 11.17 -1.86
C HIS A 208 -3.50 10.57 -3.26
N ILE A 209 -3.63 9.25 -3.35
CA ILE A 209 -3.71 8.56 -4.63
C ILE A 209 -5.08 7.91 -4.73
N THR A 210 -5.94 8.48 -5.57
CA THR A 210 -7.24 7.89 -5.91
C THR A 210 -7.08 6.62 -6.75
N LEU A 211 -8.13 5.80 -6.83
CA LEU A 211 -8.13 4.62 -7.71
C LEU A 211 -7.80 4.96 -9.17
N LYS A 212 -8.27 6.12 -9.65
CA LYS A 212 -8.02 6.58 -11.02
C LYS A 212 -6.55 6.92 -11.23
N GLU A 213 -5.96 7.69 -10.33
CA GLU A 213 -4.53 8.03 -10.37
C GLU A 213 -3.65 6.78 -10.28
N TRP A 214 -3.97 5.88 -9.36
CA TRP A 214 -3.31 4.57 -9.22
C TRP A 214 -3.35 3.78 -10.53
N GLY A 215 -4.55 3.59 -11.11
CA GLY A 215 -4.73 2.85 -12.35
C GLY A 215 -3.95 3.46 -13.51
N HIS A 216 -4.04 4.78 -13.70
CA HIS A 216 -3.30 5.49 -14.74
C HIS A 216 -1.80 5.36 -14.59
N CYS A 217 -1.28 5.44 -13.36
CA CYS A 217 0.15 5.31 -13.11
C CYS A 217 0.71 3.92 -13.44
N PHE A 218 -0.11 2.87 -13.35
CA PHE A 218 0.26 1.54 -13.80
C PHE A 218 -0.09 1.25 -15.27
N GLY A 219 -0.59 2.25 -16.00
CA GLY A 219 -0.93 2.17 -17.41
C GLY A 219 -2.25 1.46 -17.71
N ILE A 220 -3.14 1.35 -16.72
CA ILE A 220 -4.50 0.85 -16.91
C ILE A 220 -5.32 1.95 -17.59
N LYS A 221 -6.06 1.56 -18.63
CA LYS A 221 -6.93 2.47 -19.39
C LYS A 221 -8.13 2.88 -18.55
N GLU A 222 -8.63 4.10 -18.75
CA GLU A 222 -9.71 4.67 -17.94
C GLU A 222 -10.96 3.78 -17.92
N GLU A 223 -11.33 3.19 -19.06
CA GLU A 223 -12.48 2.29 -19.18
C GLU A 223 -12.34 0.96 -18.42
N ASP A 224 -11.12 0.56 -18.07
CA ASP A 224 -10.81 -0.67 -17.34
C ASP A 224 -10.55 -0.41 -15.83
N ILE A 225 -10.61 0.85 -15.38
CA ILE A 225 -10.54 1.22 -13.96
C ILE A 225 -11.93 1.06 -13.35
N ASP A 226 -12.15 -0.05 -12.65
CA ASP A 226 -13.47 -0.49 -12.19
C ASP A 226 -13.48 -0.80 -10.69
N GLU A 227 -14.27 -0.03 -9.94
CA GLU A 227 -14.48 -0.23 -8.50
C GLU A 227 -15.09 -1.60 -8.18
N ASN A 228 -15.78 -2.24 -9.12
CA ASN A 228 -16.32 -3.59 -8.94
C ASN A 228 -15.24 -4.67 -8.84
N LEU A 229 -13.96 -4.32 -9.03
CA LEU A 229 -12.79 -5.17 -8.84
C LEU A 229 -12.16 -5.06 -7.44
N LEU A 230 -12.66 -4.17 -6.56
CA LEU A 230 -12.14 -3.92 -5.21
C LEU A 230 -12.79 -4.83 -4.14
N PHE A 231 -12.77 -6.15 -4.36
CA PHE A 231 -13.39 -7.14 -3.48
C PHE A 231 -12.42 -8.24 -3.04
#